data_AF-A0A7X8ZXI1-F1
#
_entry.id   AF-A0A7X8ZXI1-F1
#
_cell.length_a   1.000
_cell.length_b   1.000
_cell.length_c   1.000
_cell.angle_alpha   90.00
_cell.angle_beta   90.00
_cell.angle_gamma   90.00
#
_symmetry.space_group_name_H-M   'P 1'
#
loop_
_entity.id
_entity.type
_entity.pdbx_description
1 polymer ?
#
loop_
_entity_poly.entity_id
_entity_poly.type
_entity_poly.pdbx_seq_one_letter_code
_entity_poly.pdbx_strand_id
1 'polypeptide(L)'
;SKMNYWETYNASEGFFGIQYTPDSEDMLLLLDNEVFYEFIPNGQWKEENPQTLTLNEVEVGKKYAMLISTSGGLWRYLLGDTIIFTSLEPYLFKIAGRTKHFINAFGEELMIDNAESALQEACEKTGAKITEYTAAPVFFDDNNNGAHEWLIEFETPPSDIESFRKALDTSLKSLNSDYEAKRSFGLSLRMPIIKVLPHNFFYQWMESKEKAGGQNKVPRLANNRKYVDSLLEFLLQSTKIE
;
A
#
# COMPACT_ATOMS: atom_id res chain seq x y z
N SER A 1 1.31 1.44 39.82
CA SER A 1 1.55 2.35 38.68
C SER A 1 0.88 1.73 37.46
N LYS A 2 0.05 2.49 36.73
CA LYS A 2 -0.59 2.03 35.47
C LYS A 2 0.37 2.40 34.33
N MET A 3 0.71 1.46 33.46
CA MET A 3 1.63 1.70 32.35
C MET A 3 0.94 2.57 31.30
N ASN A 4 1.58 3.66 30.88
CA ASN A 4 1.09 4.58 29.86
C ASN A 4 1.97 4.43 28.61
N TYR A 5 1.35 4.26 27.45
CA TYR A 5 2.02 4.18 26.16
C TYR A 5 1.97 5.54 25.48
N TRP A 6 3.04 5.88 24.75
CA TRP A 6 3.13 7.10 23.96
C TRP A 6 3.44 6.72 22.53
N GLU A 7 2.72 7.33 21.59
CA GLU A 7 2.95 7.12 20.16
C GLU A 7 4.09 8.02 19.65
N THR A 8 4.89 7.47 18.75
CA THR A 8 5.96 8.17 18.05
C THR A 8 5.85 7.92 16.56
N TYR A 9 6.15 8.93 15.75
CA TYR A 9 6.20 8.82 14.30
C TYR A 9 7.64 8.96 13.81
N ASN A 10 8.24 7.83 13.44
CA ASN A 10 9.62 7.73 12.99
C ASN A 10 9.79 6.68 11.90
N ALA A 11 10.83 6.84 11.10
CA ALA A 11 11.25 5.92 10.05
C ALA A 11 12.78 5.82 10.01
N SER A 12 13.33 5.02 9.11
CA SER A 12 14.79 4.95 8.89
C SER A 12 15.37 6.31 8.44
N GLU A 13 14.53 7.15 7.83
CA GLU A 13 14.86 8.46 7.29
C GLU A 13 14.84 9.59 8.34
N GLY A 14 14.22 9.40 9.50
CA GLY A 14 14.12 10.43 10.53
C GLY A 14 13.03 10.20 11.58
N PHE A 15 12.89 11.16 12.48
CA PHE A 15 11.95 11.12 13.60
C PHE A 15 11.09 12.38 13.56
N PHE A 16 9.82 12.26 13.19
CA PHE A 16 9.03 13.40 12.68
C PHE A 16 7.94 13.88 13.64
N GLY A 17 7.45 13.02 14.53
CA GLY A 17 6.41 13.43 15.46
C GLY A 17 6.34 12.61 16.74
N ILE A 18 5.73 13.22 17.76
CA ILE A 18 5.40 12.57 19.05
C ILE A 18 3.96 12.86 19.41
N GLN A 19 3.30 11.95 20.12
CA GLN A 19 1.97 12.20 20.62
C GLN A 19 1.93 13.49 21.44
N TYR A 20 0.93 14.36 21.20
CA TYR A 20 0.91 15.70 21.79
C TYR A 20 0.56 15.69 23.28
N THR A 21 -0.44 14.89 23.67
CA THR A 21 -0.85 14.69 25.07
C THR A 21 -1.31 13.24 25.28
N PRO A 22 -1.33 12.73 26.53
CA PRO A 22 -1.72 11.33 26.81
C PRO A 22 -3.11 10.94 26.29
N ASP A 23 -4.03 11.90 26.20
CA ASP A 23 -5.42 11.68 25.78
C ASP A 23 -5.69 12.09 24.33
N SER A 24 -4.65 12.51 23.59
CA SER A 24 -4.78 12.95 22.19
C SER A 24 -4.32 11.86 21.23
N GLU A 25 -5.05 11.72 20.12
CA GLU A 25 -4.61 10.94 18.96
C GLU A 25 -3.74 11.75 17.99
N ASP A 26 -3.55 13.05 18.26
CA ASP A 26 -2.76 13.94 17.42
C ASP A 26 -1.27 13.85 17.75
N MET A 27 -0.46 13.94 16.71
CA MET A 27 0.99 14.01 16.76
C MET A 27 1.44 15.46 16.64
N LEU A 28 2.35 15.90 17.50
CA LEU A 28 3.11 17.13 17.35
C LEU A 28 4.19 16.95 16.30
N LEU A 29 4.22 17.81 15.28
CA LEU A 29 5.30 17.84 14.29
C LEU A 29 6.57 18.44 14.91
N LEU A 30 7.68 17.70 14.81
CA LEU A 30 8.97 18.15 15.31
C LEU A 30 9.66 19.02 14.25
N LEU A 31 9.96 20.26 14.60
CA LEU A 31 10.56 21.25 13.71
C LEU A 31 12.03 21.52 14.02
N ASP A 32 12.51 21.05 15.16
CA ASP A 32 13.85 21.28 15.72
C ASP A 32 14.71 20.01 15.69
N ASN A 33 14.58 19.22 14.62
CA ASN A 33 15.21 17.91 14.46
C ASN A 33 16.07 17.77 13.18
N GLU A 34 16.54 18.90 12.63
CA GLU A 34 17.33 18.95 11.38
C GLU A 34 16.62 18.38 10.13
N VAL A 35 15.29 18.28 10.17
CA VAL A 35 14.45 17.92 9.03
C VAL A 35 13.77 19.16 8.48
N PHE A 36 13.95 19.41 7.19
CA PHE A 36 13.17 20.37 6.44
C PHE A 36 11.97 19.66 5.79
N TYR A 37 10.78 20.24 5.96
CA TYR A 37 9.53 19.65 5.48
C TYR A 37 8.93 20.45 4.33
N GLU A 38 8.54 19.72 3.30
CA GLU A 38 7.69 20.15 2.21
C GLU A 38 6.43 19.27 2.18
N PHE A 39 5.29 19.84 1.80
CA PHE A 39 3.99 19.17 1.79
C PHE A 39 3.41 19.16 0.39
N ILE A 40 3.23 17.99 -0.20
CA ILE A 40 2.64 17.88 -1.53
C ILE A 40 1.12 17.75 -1.38
N PRO A 41 0.31 18.68 -1.93
CA PRO A 41 -1.13 18.61 -1.86
C PRO A 41 -1.67 17.39 -2.61
N ASN A 42 -2.83 16.91 -2.16
CA ASN A 42 -3.52 15.81 -2.82
C ASN A 42 -3.76 16.11 -4.32
N GLY A 43 -3.50 15.12 -5.18
CA GLY A 43 -3.62 15.24 -6.64
C GLY A 43 -2.28 15.39 -7.37
N GLN A 44 -1.21 15.80 -6.70
CA GLN A 44 0.11 16.01 -7.32
C GLN A 44 1.15 14.94 -6.98
N TRP A 45 0.82 13.95 -6.15
CA TRP A 45 1.79 12.97 -5.62
C TRP A 45 2.48 12.09 -6.67
N LYS A 46 2.00 12.07 -7.92
CA LYS A 46 2.56 11.28 -9.02
C LYS A 46 3.34 12.12 -10.03
N GLU A 47 3.41 13.42 -9.82
CA GLU A 47 4.15 14.32 -10.70
C GLU A 47 5.65 14.18 -10.43
N GLU A 48 6.46 14.27 -11.48
CA GLU A 48 7.93 14.21 -11.36
C GLU A 48 8.48 15.42 -10.59
N ASN A 49 7.83 16.58 -10.74
CA ASN A 49 8.16 17.81 -10.03
C ASN A 49 6.89 18.41 -9.43
N PRO A 50 6.38 17.84 -8.32
CA PRO A 50 5.15 18.32 -7.72
C PRO A 50 5.36 19.72 -7.13
N GLN A 51 4.31 20.53 -7.18
CA GLN A 51 4.25 21.74 -6.38
C GLN A 51 4.19 21.34 -4.90
N THR A 52 5.11 21.88 -4.14
CA THR A 52 5.19 21.68 -2.70
C THR A 52 4.77 22.94 -1.97
N LEU A 53 4.25 22.74 -0.77
CA LEU A 53 3.88 23.79 0.16
C LEU A 53 4.82 23.76 1.36
N THR A 54 5.12 24.91 1.92
CA THR A 54 5.78 25.04 3.23
C THR A 54 4.75 25.11 4.37
N LEU A 55 5.20 25.04 5.62
CA LEU A 55 4.33 25.01 6.82
C LEU A 55 3.35 26.20 6.95
N ASN A 56 3.68 27.35 6.37
CA ASN A 56 2.81 28.53 6.37
C ASN A 56 1.71 28.47 5.29
N GLU A 57 1.78 27.51 4.37
CA GLU A 57 0.86 27.36 3.24
C GLU A 57 -0.09 26.17 3.41
N VAL A 58 0.13 25.33 4.43
CA VAL A 58 -0.75 24.20 4.72
C VAL A 58 -2.02 24.66 5.45
N GLU A 59 -3.10 23.91 5.22
CA GLU A 59 -4.40 24.12 5.84
C GLU A 59 -4.87 22.90 6.62
N VAL A 60 -5.61 23.14 7.71
CA VAL A 60 -6.25 22.10 8.54
C VAL A 60 -7.25 21.29 7.71
N GLY A 61 -7.29 19.99 7.95
CA GLY A 61 -8.25 19.07 7.31
C GLY A 61 -7.90 18.68 5.88
N LYS A 62 -6.88 19.28 5.27
CA LYS A 62 -6.36 18.87 3.96
C LYS A 62 -5.29 17.79 4.10
N LYS A 63 -5.24 16.89 3.12
CA LYS A 63 -4.28 15.77 3.09
C LYS A 63 -3.05 16.14 2.27
N TYR A 64 -1.87 15.84 2.82
CA TYR A 64 -0.58 16.10 2.20
C TYR A 64 0.29 14.86 2.22
N ALA A 65 1.12 14.68 1.19
CA ALA A 65 2.26 13.78 1.28
C ALA A 65 3.46 14.52 1.89
N MET A 66 4.24 13.84 2.72
CA MET A 66 5.45 14.42 3.31
C MET A 66 6.66 14.22 2.40
N LEU A 67 7.30 15.33 2.04
CA LEU A 67 8.57 15.38 1.34
C LEU A 67 9.60 15.99 2.30
N ILE A 68 10.73 15.33 2.50
CA ILE A 68 11.70 15.72 3.52
C ILE A 68 13.08 15.96 2.93
N SER A 69 13.83 16.87 3.54
CA SER A 69 15.28 16.96 3.37
C SER A 69 15.95 16.92 4.73
N THR A 70 17.04 16.15 4.87
CA THR A 70 17.70 15.91 6.16
C THR A 70 19.20 16.15 6.06
N SER A 71 19.83 16.48 7.20
CA SER A 71 21.29 16.59 7.31
C SER A 71 22.03 15.28 6.99
N GLY A 72 21.32 14.14 7.04
CA GLY A 72 21.80 12.82 6.66
C GLY A 72 21.92 12.58 5.15
N GLY A 73 21.62 13.58 4.31
CA GLY A 73 21.81 13.51 2.86
C GLY A 73 20.59 13.10 2.05
N LEU A 74 19.41 13.05 2.68
CA LEU A 74 18.14 12.96 1.94
C LEU A 74 17.78 14.35 1.42
N TRP A 75 17.51 14.47 0.12
CA TRP A 75 17.16 15.72 -0.53
C TRP A 75 15.84 15.56 -1.26
N ARG A 76 14.82 16.29 -0.82
CA ARG A 76 13.45 16.20 -1.35
C ARG A 76 13.00 14.75 -1.52
N TYR A 77 13.19 13.96 -0.46
CA TYR A 77 12.83 12.55 -0.42
C TYR A 77 11.36 12.39 -0.05
N LEU A 78 10.59 11.66 -0.86
CA LEU A 78 9.19 11.40 -0.59
C LEU A 78 9.07 10.28 0.43
N LEU A 79 8.67 10.63 1.66
CA LEU A 79 8.58 9.69 2.77
C LEU A 79 7.54 8.58 2.52
N GLY A 80 6.55 8.88 1.67
CA GLY A 80 5.54 7.92 1.26
C GLY A 80 4.29 7.93 2.14
N ASP A 81 4.33 8.51 3.34
CA ASP A 81 3.17 8.71 4.19
C ASP A 81 2.40 10.00 3.83
N THR A 82 1.11 10.00 4.19
CA THR A 82 0.24 11.17 4.09
C THR A 82 -0.25 11.58 5.45
N ILE A 83 -0.33 12.88 5.67
CA ILE A 83 -0.80 13.47 6.92
C ILE A 83 -1.97 14.42 6.67
N ILE A 84 -2.75 14.67 7.71
CA ILE A 84 -3.73 15.75 7.77
C ILE A 84 -3.41 16.59 9.00
N PHE A 85 -3.21 17.90 8.81
CA PHE A 85 -3.06 18.82 9.93
C PHE A 85 -4.40 18.98 10.66
N THR A 86 -4.38 18.87 11.99
CA THR A 86 -5.51 19.09 12.90
C THR A 86 -5.40 20.42 13.65
N SER A 87 -4.19 20.96 13.79
CA SER A 87 -3.91 22.31 14.25
C SER A 87 -2.66 22.86 13.55
N LEU A 88 -2.55 24.19 13.42
CA LEU A 88 -1.35 24.88 12.91
C LEU A 88 -0.59 25.62 14.02
N GLU A 89 -1.21 25.78 15.20
CA GLU A 89 -0.60 26.40 16.38
C GLU A 89 -0.96 25.61 17.65
N PRO A 90 -0.10 24.68 18.11
CA PRO A 90 1.07 24.15 17.42
C PRO A 90 0.68 23.31 16.18
N TYR A 91 1.65 22.98 15.33
CA TYR A 91 1.44 22.08 14.20
C TYR A 91 1.16 20.65 14.69
N LEU A 92 -0.11 20.30 14.70
CA LEU A 92 -0.61 18.98 15.06
C LEU A 92 -1.11 18.27 13.80
N PHE A 93 -0.86 16.98 13.71
CA PHE A 93 -1.29 16.18 12.57
C PHE A 93 -1.70 14.77 12.97
N LYS A 94 -2.49 14.14 12.10
CA LYS A 94 -2.76 12.70 12.11
C LYS A 94 -2.20 12.06 10.85
N ILE A 95 -1.73 10.82 10.98
CA ILE A 95 -1.36 10.00 9.83
C ILE A 95 -2.64 9.59 9.11
N ALA A 96 -2.75 9.96 7.84
CA ALA A 96 -3.95 9.81 7.02
C ALA A 96 -3.86 8.66 5.99
N GLY A 97 -2.76 7.89 6.02
CA GLY A 97 -2.47 6.76 5.15
C GLY A 97 -1.11 6.90 4.45
N ARG A 98 -0.87 6.10 3.41
CA ARG A 98 0.30 6.19 2.53
C ARG A 98 -0.09 6.69 1.14
N THR A 99 0.81 7.42 0.47
CA THR A 99 0.69 7.85 -0.94
C THR A 99 0.74 6.70 -1.92
N LYS A 100 1.37 5.58 -1.52
CA LYS A 100 1.51 4.35 -2.30
C LYS A 100 0.44 3.33 -1.88
N HIS A 101 -0.01 2.51 -2.83
CA HIS A 101 -0.88 1.37 -2.55
C HIS A 101 -0.15 0.38 -1.61
N PHE A 102 -0.84 -0.16 -0.60
CA PHE A 102 -0.25 -1.11 0.35
C PHE A 102 -1.29 -2.09 0.91
N ILE A 103 -0.81 -3.20 1.48
CA ILE A 103 -1.56 -4.12 2.33
C ILE A 103 -0.89 -4.17 3.71
N ASN A 104 -1.61 -3.79 4.75
CA ASN A 104 -1.22 -3.94 6.14
C ASN A 104 -2.44 -4.47 6.93
N ALA A 105 -2.72 -5.75 6.77
CA ALA A 105 -3.87 -6.40 7.42
C ALA A 105 -3.44 -7.28 8.61
N PHE A 106 -2.18 -7.70 8.62
CA PHE A 106 -1.57 -8.61 9.59
C PHE A 106 -0.31 -8.01 10.24
N GLY A 107 0.02 -6.75 9.96
CA GLY A 107 1.24 -6.06 10.41
C GLY A 107 2.43 -6.31 9.49
N GLU A 108 2.20 -6.54 8.19
CA GLU A 108 3.21 -6.88 7.17
C GLU A 108 3.69 -5.68 6.34
N GLU A 109 2.97 -4.55 6.41
CA GLU A 109 3.30 -3.32 5.67
C GLU A 109 3.72 -3.55 4.20
N LEU A 110 3.02 -4.41 3.47
CA LEU A 110 3.38 -4.74 2.09
C LEU A 110 3.13 -3.54 1.17
N MET A 111 4.20 -2.92 0.69
CA MET A 111 4.13 -1.77 -0.20
C MET A 111 4.04 -2.19 -1.67
N ILE A 112 3.53 -1.31 -2.53
CA ILE A 112 3.46 -1.54 -3.98
C ILE A 112 4.83 -1.87 -4.58
N ASP A 113 5.91 -1.21 -4.15
CA ASP A 113 7.25 -1.46 -4.70
C ASP A 113 7.75 -2.88 -4.38
N ASN A 114 7.41 -3.41 -3.19
CA ASN A 114 7.67 -4.81 -2.85
C ASN A 114 6.88 -5.75 -3.77
N ALA A 115 5.60 -5.45 -4.00
CA ALA A 115 4.72 -6.24 -4.84
C ALA A 115 5.18 -6.27 -6.31
N GLU A 116 5.48 -5.11 -6.90
CA GLU A 116 5.98 -4.99 -8.28
C GLU A 116 7.29 -5.76 -8.46
N SER A 117 8.25 -5.54 -7.55
CA SER A 117 9.55 -6.21 -7.61
C SER A 117 9.40 -7.73 -7.45
N ALA A 118 8.55 -8.18 -6.53
CA ALA A 118 8.30 -9.60 -6.33
C ALA A 118 7.57 -10.26 -7.52
N LEU A 119 6.61 -9.57 -8.13
CA LEU A 119 5.93 -10.04 -9.35
C LEU A 119 6.89 -10.07 -10.53
N GLN A 120 7.76 -9.09 -10.68
CA GLN A 120 8.79 -9.07 -11.72
C GLN A 120 9.74 -10.27 -11.56
N GLU A 121 10.28 -10.50 -10.37
CA GLU A 121 11.15 -11.67 -10.11
C GLU A 121 10.42 -13.00 -10.36
N ALA A 122 9.14 -13.11 -9.99
CA ALA A 122 8.33 -14.29 -10.26
C ALA A 122 8.10 -14.51 -11.77
N CYS A 123 7.87 -13.43 -12.52
CA CYS A 123 7.77 -13.45 -13.98
C CYS A 123 9.07 -13.92 -14.62
N GLU A 124 10.21 -13.36 -14.22
CA GLU A 124 11.53 -13.72 -14.73
C GLU A 124 11.85 -15.21 -14.49
N LYS A 125 11.54 -15.73 -13.30
CA LYS A 125 11.78 -17.14 -12.93
C LYS A 125 10.89 -18.13 -13.69
N THR A 126 9.73 -17.71 -14.16
CA THR A 126 8.71 -18.59 -14.75
C THR A 126 8.44 -18.36 -16.22
N GLY A 127 9.01 -17.30 -16.82
CA GLY A 127 8.72 -16.87 -18.18
C GLY A 127 7.32 -16.24 -18.35
N ALA A 128 6.63 -15.96 -17.24
CA ALA A 128 5.31 -15.33 -17.28
C ALA A 128 5.43 -13.83 -17.62
N LYS A 129 4.33 -13.27 -18.13
CA LYS A 129 4.15 -11.83 -18.34
C LYS A 129 2.77 -11.41 -17.85
N ILE A 130 2.74 -10.39 -17.00
CA ILE A 130 1.52 -9.86 -16.41
C ILE A 130 1.09 -8.61 -17.17
N THR A 131 -0.20 -8.51 -17.47
CA THR A 131 -0.80 -7.31 -18.05
C THR A 131 -1.35 -6.41 -16.97
N GLU A 132 -2.12 -6.95 -16.02
CA GLU A 132 -2.71 -6.20 -14.91
C GLU A 132 -2.93 -7.10 -13.70
N TYR A 133 -2.95 -6.49 -12.51
CA TYR A 133 -3.22 -7.23 -11.28
C TYR A 133 -3.85 -6.36 -10.18
N THR A 134 -4.48 -7.03 -9.21
CA THR A 134 -4.85 -6.42 -7.93
C THR A 134 -4.70 -7.44 -6.80
N ALA A 135 -4.41 -6.99 -5.59
CA ALA A 135 -4.38 -7.85 -4.41
C ALA A 135 -5.04 -7.21 -3.19
N ALA A 136 -5.65 -8.06 -2.37
CA ALA A 136 -6.26 -7.69 -1.10
C ALA A 136 -6.07 -8.80 -0.05
N PRO A 137 -6.17 -8.50 1.26
CA PRO A 137 -6.10 -9.51 2.29
C PRO A 137 -7.34 -10.41 2.27
N VAL A 138 -7.16 -11.68 2.61
CA VAL A 138 -8.21 -12.62 3.03
C VAL A 138 -8.11 -12.69 4.55
N PHE A 139 -9.13 -12.19 5.24
CA PHE A 139 -9.15 -12.18 6.71
C PHE A 139 -9.35 -13.58 7.28
N PHE A 140 -9.07 -13.74 8.57
CA PHE A 140 -9.31 -14.98 9.30
C PHE A 140 -10.78 -15.40 9.21
N ASP A 141 -11.01 -16.69 9.00
CA ASP A 141 -12.30 -17.35 9.22
C ASP A 141 -12.13 -18.44 10.28
N ASP A 142 -13.23 -19.07 10.72
CA ASP A 142 -13.22 -20.09 11.77
C ASP A 142 -12.30 -21.29 11.46
N ASN A 143 -11.85 -21.46 10.22
CA ASN A 143 -11.08 -22.61 9.74
C ASN A 143 -9.73 -22.25 9.08
N ASN A 144 -9.44 -20.98 8.77
CA ASN A 144 -8.30 -20.56 7.97
C ASN A 144 -7.60 -19.31 8.51
N ASN A 145 -6.27 -19.36 8.49
CA ASN A 145 -5.41 -18.19 8.72
C ASN A 145 -5.50 -17.20 7.55
N GLY A 146 -5.17 -15.94 7.84
CA GLY A 146 -5.18 -14.87 6.86
C GLY A 146 -4.24 -15.14 5.67
N ALA A 147 -4.57 -14.59 4.49
CA ALA A 147 -3.76 -14.71 3.27
C ALA A 147 -3.74 -13.39 2.50
N HIS A 148 -2.91 -13.31 1.47
CA HIS A 148 -3.12 -12.36 0.38
C HIS A 148 -3.74 -13.09 -0.81
N GLU A 149 -4.77 -12.50 -1.41
CA GLU A 149 -5.35 -12.99 -2.66
C GLU A 149 -5.01 -12.03 -3.79
N TRP A 150 -4.36 -12.59 -4.81
CA TRP A 150 -3.87 -11.90 -5.99
C TRP A 150 -4.70 -12.32 -7.19
N LEU A 151 -5.37 -11.35 -7.83
CA LEU A 151 -6.02 -11.54 -9.11
C LEU A 151 -5.09 -11.01 -10.18
N ILE A 152 -4.70 -11.89 -11.11
CA ILE A 152 -3.66 -11.60 -12.08
C ILE A 152 -4.17 -11.95 -13.48
N GLU A 153 -4.09 -10.98 -14.38
CA GLU A 153 -4.29 -11.17 -15.81
C GLU A 153 -2.90 -11.28 -16.47
N PHE A 154 -2.66 -12.41 -17.15
CA PHE A 154 -1.39 -12.68 -17.80
C PHE A 154 -1.49 -12.45 -19.32
N GLU A 155 -0.51 -11.75 -19.89
CA GLU A 155 -0.24 -11.76 -21.33
C GLU A 155 0.34 -13.11 -21.74
N THR A 156 1.27 -13.63 -20.94
CA THR A 156 1.86 -14.96 -21.10
C THR A 156 1.77 -15.67 -19.75
N PRO A 157 0.89 -16.68 -19.60
CA PRO A 157 0.77 -17.38 -18.33
C PRO A 157 2.02 -18.23 -18.05
N PRO A 158 2.39 -18.44 -16.78
CA PRO A 158 3.45 -19.39 -16.41
C PRO A 158 3.04 -20.81 -16.82
N SER A 159 4.02 -21.66 -17.13
CA SER A 159 3.77 -23.08 -17.42
C SER A 159 3.21 -23.85 -16.21
N ASP A 160 3.52 -23.40 -15.00
CA ASP A 160 2.98 -23.91 -13.75
C ASP A 160 2.69 -22.75 -12.78
N ILE A 161 1.40 -22.58 -12.44
CA ILE A 161 0.95 -21.52 -11.54
C ILE A 161 1.48 -21.71 -10.12
N GLU A 162 1.71 -22.95 -9.69
CA GLU A 162 2.22 -23.24 -8.34
C GLU A 162 3.69 -22.82 -8.21
N SER A 163 4.48 -23.00 -9.27
CA SER A 163 5.85 -22.48 -9.36
C SER A 163 5.87 -20.95 -9.32
N PHE A 164 4.98 -20.27 -10.06
CA PHE A 164 4.83 -18.82 -9.98
C PHE A 164 4.45 -18.36 -8.58
N ARG A 165 3.49 -19.04 -7.95
CA ARG A 165 3.02 -18.75 -6.59
C ARG A 165 4.12 -18.87 -5.55
N LYS A 166 4.96 -19.90 -5.65
CA LYS A 166 6.15 -20.07 -4.78
C LYS A 166 7.20 -18.99 -5.04
N ALA A 167 7.47 -18.68 -6.30
CA ALA A 167 8.42 -17.62 -6.66
C ALA A 167 7.98 -16.27 -6.10
N LEU A 168 6.69 -15.92 -6.23
CA LEU A 168 6.10 -14.72 -5.64
C LEU A 168 6.24 -14.70 -4.11
N ASP A 169 5.85 -15.78 -3.42
CA ASP A 169 5.97 -15.87 -1.96
C ASP A 169 7.42 -15.72 -1.48
N THR A 170 8.38 -16.35 -2.17
CA THR A 170 9.81 -16.23 -1.85
C THR A 170 10.32 -14.80 -2.05
N SER A 171 9.98 -14.18 -3.18
CA SER A 171 10.42 -12.80 -3.47
C SER A 171 9.77 -11.78 -2.53
N LEU A 172 8.49 -11.96 -2.16
CA LEU A 172 7.83 -11.12 -1.15
C LEU A 172 8.52 -11.21 0.21
N LYS A 173 8.92 -12.43 0.63
CA LYS A 173 9.69 -12.63 1.88
C LYS A 173 11.05 -11.96 1.85
N SER A 174 11.79 -12.06 0.74
CA SER A 174 13.11 -11.44 0.65
C SER A 174 13.06 -9.91 0.61
N LEU A 175 11.97 -9.34 0.10
CA LEU A 175 11.82 -7.89 -0.07
C LEU A 175 11.14 -7.19 1.13
N ASN A 176 10.47 -7.94 2.00
CA ASN A 176 9.75 -7.38 3.14
C ASN A 176 9.87 -8.31 4.37
N SER A 177 10.64 -7.85 5.36
CA SER A 177 10.91 -8.59 6.60
C SER A 177 9.66 -8.81 7.46
N ASP A 178 8.71 -7.87 7.46
CA ASP A 178 7.47 -8.03 8.21
C ASP A 178 6.59 -9.10 7.55
N TYR A 179 6.48 -9.09 6.22
CA TYR A 179 5.84 -10.17 5.46
C TYR A 179 6.50 -11.52 5.74
N GLU A 180 7.84 -11.60 5.71
CA GLU A 180 8.58 -12.80 6.09
C GLU A 180 8.24 -13.28 7.50
N ALA A 181 8.23 -12.37 8.48
CA ALA A 181 7.90 -12.68 9.86
C ALA A 181 6.46 -13.22 9.99
N LYS A 182 5.47 -12.61 9.30
CA LYS A 182 4.07 -13.09 9.33
C LYS A 182 3.85 -14.40 8.59
N ARG A 183 4.64 -14.67 7.55
CA ARG A 183 4.64 -15.93 6.80
C ARG A 183 5.36 -17.06 7.54
N SER A 184 6.34 -16.71 8.38
CA SER A 184 7.08 -17.65 9.20
C SER A 184 6.13 -18.34 10.18
N PHE A 185 6.28 -19.66 10.32
CA PHE A 185 5.42 -20.52 11.15
C PHE A 185 3.94 -20.62 10.70
N GLY A 186 3.51 -19.89 9.65
CA GLY A 186 2.17 -20.00 9.07
C GLY A 186 1.01 -19.63 9.99
N LEU A 187 1.29 -19.01 11.14
CA LEU A 187 0.31 -18.72 12.20
C LEU A 187 -0.60 -17.55 11.85
N SER A 188 -0.09 -16.54 11.14
CA SER A 188 -0.84 -15.31 10.84
C SER A 188 -1.11 -15.13 9.35
N LEU A 189 -0.11 -15.44 8.51
CA LEU A 189 -0.22 -15.30 7.07
C LEU A 189 0.14 -16.62 6.39
N ARG A 190 -0.80 -17.20 5.66
CA ARG A 190 -0.57 -18.38 4.83
C ARG A 190 -0.07 -17.98 3.44
N MET A 191 0.27 -19.01 2.69
CA MET A 191 0.67 -18.94 1.28
C MET A 191 -0.28 -18.04 0.45
N PRO A 192 0.22 -17.16 -0.43
CA PRO A 192 -0.63 -16.29 -1.25
C PRO A 192 -1.51 -17.14 -2.17
N ILE A 193 -2.75 -16.70 -2.33
CA ILE A 193 -3.73 -17.26 -3.25
C ILE A 193 -3.59 -16.52 -4.57
N ILE A 194 -3.49 -17.25 -5.67
CA ILE A 194 -3.45 -16.66 -7.01
C ILE A 194 -4.68 -17.10 -7.78
N LYS A 195 -5.45 -16.12 -8.25
CA LYS A 195 -6.57 -16.31 -9.16
C LYS A 195 -6.17 -15.75 -10.52
N VAL A 196 -6.02 -16.64 -11.49
CA VAL A 196 -5.80 -16.25 -12.88
C VAL A 196 -7.10 -15.72 -13.46
N LEU A 197 -7.06 -14.52 -14.03
CA LEU A 197 -8.18 -13.90 -14.71
C LEU A 197 -8.10 -14.12 -16.24
N PRO A 198 -9.25 -14.17 -16.94
CA PRO A 198 -9.28 -14.19 -18.39
C PRO A 198 -8.58 -12.96 -19.02
N HIS A 199 -8.19 -13.09 -20.28
CA HIS A 199 -7.64 -11.96 -21.03
C HIS A 199 -8.67 -10.83 -21.22
N ASN A 200 -8.23 -9.58 -21.15
CA ASN A 200 -9.03 -8.35 -21.15
C ASN A 200 -10.07 -8.26 -20.02
N PHE A 201 -9.96 -9.04 -18.96
CA PHE A 201 -10.98 -9.11 -17.91
C PHE A 201 -11.06 -7.81 -17.10
N PHE A 202 -9.92 -7.21 -16.73
CA PHE A 202 -9.92 -5.94 -16.01
C PHE A 202 -10.57 -4.82 -16.83
N TYR A 203 -10.34 -4.81 -18.15
CA TYR A 203 -10.96 -3.85 -19.06
C TYR A 203 -12.48 -4.03 -19.12
N GLN A 204 -12.97 -5.25 -19.34
CA GLN A 204 -14.41 -5.56 -19.38
C GLN A 204 -15.10 -5.22 -18.05
N TRP A 205 -14.43 -5.50 -16.94
CA TRP A 205 -14.93 -5.13 -15.62
C TRP A 205 -15.05 -3.60 -15.47
N MET A 206 -14.03 -2.85 -15.88
CA MET A 206 -14.05 -1.38 -15.86
C MET A 206 -15.15 -0.79 -16.76
N GLU A 207 -15.37 -1.38 -17.93
CA GLU A 207 -16.44 -1.02 -18.86
C GLU A 207 -17.82 -1.23 -18.25
N SER A 208 -18.04 -2.38 -17.58
CA SER A 208 -19.31 -2.71 -16.92
C SER A 208 -19.68 -1.76 -15.77
N LYS A 209 -18.70 -1.05 -15.20
CA LYS A 209 -18.89 -0.11 -14.09
C LYS A 209 -19.12 1.34 -14.55
N GLU A 210 -19.32 1.57 -15.85
CA GLU A 210 -19.40 2.92 -16.47
C GLU A 210 -18.18 3.80 -16.15
N LYS A 211 -17.06 3.19 -15.77
CA LYS A 211 -15.80 3.85 -15.38
C LYS A 211 -14.72 3.72 -16.44
N ALA A 212 -15.09 3.43 -17.69
CA ALA A 212 -14.18 3.30 -18.84
C ALA A 212 -13.43 4.59 -19.23
N GLY A 213 -13.70 5.73 -18.56
CA GLY A 213 -12.92 6.95 -18.72
C GLY A 213 -11.54 6.83 -18.07
N GLY A 214 -10.48 7.24 -18.78
CA GLY A 214 -9.06 7.04 -18.44
C GLY A 214 -8.53 7.63 -17.12
N GLN A 215 -9.39 8.05 -16.19
CA GLN A 215 -9.02 8.57 -14.87
C GLN A 215 -9.19 7.56 -13.73
N ASN A 216 -9.94 6.47 -13.90
CA ASN A 216 -10.11 5.44 -12.86
C ASN A 216 -9.26 4.21 -13.17
N LYS A 217 -8.17 4.01 -12.41
CA LYS A 217 -7.38 2.77 -12.45
C LYS A 217 -7.76 1.86 -11.29
N VAL A 218 -7.71 0.54 -11.49
CA VAL A 218 -7.86 -0.44 -10.42
C VAL A 218 -6.68 -0.29 -9.47
N PRO A 219 -6.89 -0.17 -8.15
CA PRO A 219 -5.78 -0.11 -7.21
C PRO A 219 -5.07 -1.46 -7.19
N ARG A 220 -3.73 -1.43 -7.34
CA ARG A 220 -2.90 -2.65 -7.36
C ARG A 220 -2.88 -3.36 -6.01
N LEU A 221 -2.85 -2.60 -4.91
CA LEU A 221 -2.98 -3.14 -3.55
C LEU A 221 -4.08 -2.39 -2.78
N ALA A 222 -4.87 -3.12 -1.99
CA ALA A 222 -5.90 -2.55 -1.13
C ALA A 222 -6.06 -3.32 0.19
N ASN A 223 -6.25 -2.59 1.29
CA ASN A 223 -6.55 -3.17 2.61
C ASN A 223 -7.99 -3.70 2.75
N ASN A 224 -8.89 -3.22 1.90
CA ASN A 224 -10.25 -3.74 1.82
C ASN A 224 -10.43 -4.57 0.54
N ARG A 225 -11.41 -5.46 0.58
CA ARG A 225 -11.67 -6.39 -0.51
C ARG A 225 -12.65 -5.87 -1.57
N LYS A 226 -13.05 -4.59 -1.52
CA LYS A 226 -14.09 -4.03 -2.40
C LYS A 226 -13.83 -4.28 -3.89
N TYR A 227 -12.58 -4.12 -4.34
CA TYR A 227 -12.20 -4.31 -5.74
C TYR A 227 -12.08 -5.80 -6.09
N VAL A 228 -11.39 -6.57 -5.24
CA VAL A 228 -11.23 -8.02 -5.40
C VAL A 228 -12.59 -8.73 -5.44
N ASP A 229 -13.46 -8.49 -4.46
CA ASP A 229 -14.77 -9.13 -4.38
C ASP A 229 -15.64 -8.71 -5.57
N SER A 230 -15.60 -7.43 -5.98
CA SER A 230 -16.34 -6.99 -7.17
C SER A 230 -15.83 -7.60 -8.49
N LEU A 231 -14.53 -7.91 -8.61
CA LEU A 231 -13.98 -8.62 -9.76
C LEU A 231 -14.37 -10.10 -9.75
N LEU A 232 -14.34 -10.74 -8.57
CA LEU A 232 -14.78 -12.13 -8.40
C LEU A 232 -16.27 -12.31 -8.68
N GLU A 233 -17.11 -11.38 -8.23
CA GLU A 233 -18.55 -11.37 -8.55
C GLU A 233 -18.79 -11.27 -10.05
N PHE A 234 -18.05 -10.38 -10.73
CA PHE A 234 -18.14 -10.24 -12.19
C PHE A 234 -17.71 -11.54 -12.89
N LEU A 235 -16.63 -12.17 -12.43
CA LEU A 235 -16.16 -13.45 -12.98
C LEU A 235 -17.24 -14.54 -12.87
N LEU A 236 -17.91 -14.64 -11.72
CA LEU A 236 -18.99 -15.61 -11.50
C LEU A 236 -20.21 -15.36 -12.39
N GLN A 237 -20.47 -14.11 -12.76
CA GLN A 237 -21.55 -13.76 -13.68
C GLN A 237 -21.18 -14.12 -15.13
N SER A 238 -19.94 -13.85 -15.55
CA SER A 238 -19.43 -14.20 -16.88
C SER A 238 -19.48 -15.71 -17.14
N THR A 239 -19.11 -16.53 -16.16
CA THR A 239 -19.10 -18.00 -16.28
C THR A 239 -20.51 -18.63 -16.31
N LYS A 240 -21.57 -17.89 -15.95
CA LYS A 240 -22.96 -18.39 -16.04
C LYS A 240 -23.61 -18.15 -17.40
N ILE A 241 -22.96 -17.37 -18.27
CA ILE A 241 -23.49 -16.94 -19.57
C ILE A 241 -22.91 -17.81 -20.72
N GLU A 242 -21.84 -18.56 -20.47
CA GLU A 242 -21.31 -19.63 -21.33
C GLU A 242 -21.94 -20.99 -21.02
#